data_AF-A0A383BHW4-F1
#
_entry.id   AF-A0A383BHW4-F1
#
_cell.length_a   1.000
_cell.length_b   1.000
_cell.length_c   1.000
_cell.angle_alpha   90.00
_cell.angle_beta   90.00
_cell.angle_gamma   90.00
#
_symmetry.space_group_name_H-M   'P 1'
#
loop_
_entity.id
_entity.type
_entity.pdbx_description
1 polymer ?
#
loop_
_entity_poly.entity_id
_entity_poly.type
_entity_poly.pdbx_seq_one_letter_code
_entity_poly.pdbx_strand_id
1 'polypeptide(L)'
;MDTLKRYFHEKWIGFAITLGSIFVVSILHLFGIFDVLELKSYDYRFTDVRGPLTGWAASDSTYINMGTDVVLLEVDDEAWRLMPETWPYPRGTVWARIIRNLAQAGAKVIAIDIQF
;
A
#
# COMPACT_ATOMS: atom_id res chain seq x y z
N MET A 1 13.81 46.01 29.18
CA MET A 1 12.69 45.83 28.22
C MET A 1 13.11 46.20 26.80
N ASP A 2 14.08 47.09 26.62
CA ASP A 2 14.49 47.62 25.32
C ASP A 2 15.38 46.69 24.49
N THR A 3 16.20 45.87 25.15
CA THR A 3 17.03 44.84 24.50
C THR A 3 16.18 43.78 23.80
N LEU A 4 15.06 43.37 24.41
CA LEU A 4 14.15 42.38 23.84
C LEU A 4 13.43 42.94 22.61
N LYS A 5 12.91 44.18 22.70
CA LYS A 5 12.26 44.86 21.57
C LYS A 5 13.22 45.07 20.39
N ARG A 6 14.47 45.45 20.66
CA ARG A 6 15.51 45.61 19.62
C ARG A 6 15.81 44.28 18.92
N TYR A 7 15.93 43.18 19.68
CA TYR A 7 16.15 41.84 19.11
C TYR A 7 15.02 41.42 18.16
N PHE A 8 13.76 41.61 18.58
CA PHE A 8 12.61 41.31 17.72
C PHE A 8 12.57 42.18 16.46
N HIS A 9 12.96 43.45 16.55
CA HIS A 9 12.99 44.34 15.40
C HIS A 9 14.09 43.96 14.40
N GLU A 10 15.29 43.62 14.89
CA GLU A 10 16.41 43.18 14.06
C GLU A 10 16.17 41.84 13.36
N LYS A 11 15.37 40.95 13.98
CA LYS A 11 15.12 39.58 13.49
C LYS A 11 13.70 39.36 12.97
N TRP A 12 12.89 40.42 12.84
CA TRP A 12 11.46 40.31 12.52
C TRP A 12 11.21 39.58 11.20
N ILE A 13 12.06 39.80 10.19
CA ILE A 13 11.98 39.12 8.88
C ILE A 13 12.10 37.60 9.05
N GLY A 14 13.05 37.14 9.86
CA GLY A 14 13.25 35.71 10.11
C GLY A 14 12.02 35.09 10.79
N PHE A 15 11.45 35.77 11.78
CA PHE A 15 10.21 35.34 12.41
C PHE A 15 9.03 35.32 11.44
N ALA A 16 8.90 36.33 10.59
CA ALA A 16 7.84 36.40 9.59
C ALA A 16 7.92 35.26 8.58
N ILE A 17 9.12 34.94 8.08
CA ILE A 17 9.33 33.82 7.15
C ILE A 17 9.03 32.49 7.85
N THR A 18 9.53 32.26 9.06
CA THR A 18 9.29 31.01 9.78
C THR A 18 7.80 30.81 10.07
N LEU A 19 7.12 31.83 10.58
CA LEU A 19 5.69 31.74 10.87
C LEU A 19 4.87 31.56 9.60
N GLY A 20 5.23 32.28 8.53
CA GLY A 20 4.62 32.14 7.21
C GLY A 20 4.79 30.72 6.64
N SER A 21 5.99 30.15 6.73
CA SER A 21 6.27 28.79 6.28
C SER A 21 5.48 27.75 7.06
N ILE A 22 5.42 27.87 8.39
CA ILE A 22 4.60 26.98 9.24
C ILE A 22 3.14 27.07 8.80
N PHE A 23 2.60 28.28 8.66
CA PHE A 23 1.21 28.49 8.29
C PHE A 23 0.88 27.89 6.91
N VAL A 24 1.73 28.14 5.90
CA VAL A 24 1.55 27.61 4.55
C VAL A 24 1.62 26.08 4.55
N VAL A 25 2.63 25.48 5.19
CA VAL A 25 2.78 24.02 5.24
C VAL A 25 1.60 23.37 5.97
N SER A 26 1.14 23.96 7.08
CA SER A 26 -0.05 23.47 7.79
C SER A 26 -1.31 23.53 6.92
N ILE A 27 -1.49 24.58 6.12
CA ILE A 27 -2.60 24.66 5.16
C ILE A 27 -2.49 23.56 4.11
N LEU A 28 -1.31 23.38 3.50
CA LEU A 28 -1.10 22.34 2.48
C LEU A 28 -1.36 20.94 3.03
N HIS A 29 -0.98 20.70 4.29
CA HIS A 29 -1.24 19.44 4.98
C HIS A 29 -2.73 19.26 5.29
N LEU A 30 -3.44 20.30 5.73
CA LEU A 30 -4.88 20.23 5.98
C LEU A 30 -5.67 19.85 4.71
N PHE A 31 -5.22 20.31 3.54
CA PHE A 31 -5.82 19.96 2.24
C PHE A 31 -5.30 18.63 1.66
N GLY A 32 -4.42 17.90 2.36
CA GLY A 32 -3.93 16.59 1.93
C GLY A 32 -3.02 16.62 0.69
N ILE A 33 -2.41 17.77 0.37
CA ILE A 33 -1.56 17.91 -0.83
C ILE A 33 -0.32 17.00 -0.72
N PHE A 34 0.23 16.86 0.48
CA PHE A 34 1.34 15.96 0.73
C PHE A 34 0.94 14.49 0.60
N ASP A 35 -0.29 14.13 0.99
CA ASP A 35 -0.79 12.75 0.90
C ASP A 35 -0.90 12.30 -0.56
N VAL A 36 -1.38 13.17 -1.45
CA VAL A 36 -1.44 12.87 -2.89
C VAL A 36 -0.04 12.65 -3.47
N LEU A 37 0.93 13.50 -3.09
CA LEU A 37 2.32 13.33 -3.52
C LEU A 37 2.92 12.04 -2.95
N GLU A 38 2.63 11.72 -1.70
CA GLU A 38 3.10 10.51 -1.04
C GLU A 38 2.53 9.26 -1.72
N LEU A 39 1.21 9.20 -1.93
CA LEU A 39 0.54 8.08 -2.63
C LEU A 39 1.07 7.90 -4.05
N LYS A 40 1.22 8.99 -4.82
CA LYS A 40 1.82 8.92 -6.15
C LYS A 40 3.28 8.46 -6.11
N SER A 41 4.02 8.84 -5.07
CA SER A 41 5.38 8.37 -4.88
C SER A 41 5.42 6.87 -4.56
N TYR A 42 4.44 6.35 -3.80
CA TYR A 42 4.29 4.92 -3.61
C TYR A 42 3.99 4.24 -4.94
N ASP A 43 2.96 4.67 -5.67
CA ASP A 43 2.60 4.10 -6.97
C ASP A 43 3.81 4.04 -7.90
N TYR A 44 4.52 5.15 -8.08
CA TYR A 44 5.76 5.20 -8.88
C TYR A 44 6.80 4.19 -8.39
N ARG A 45 7.00 4.07 -7.08
CA ARG A 45 7.95 3.11 -6.52
C ARG A 45 7.52 1.68 -6.78
N PHE A 46 6.23 1.37 -6.75
CA PHE A 46 5.71 0.03 -6.99
C PHE A 46 5.67 -0.33 -8.48
N THR A 47 5.45 0.63 -9.37
CA THR A 47 5.31 0.43 -10.81
C THR A 47 6.64 0.54 -11.56
N ASP A 48 7.41 1.60 -11.31
CA ASP A 48 8.53 1.98 -12.18
C ASP A 48 9.91 1.74 -11.53
N VAL A 49 10.00 1.82 -10.20
CA VAL A 49 11.28 1.68 -9.48
C VAL A 49 11.49 0.28 -8.92
N ARG A 50 10.42 -0.46 -8.64
CA ARG A 50 10.55 -1.83 -8.16
C ARG A 50 11.19 -2.69 -9.23
N GLY A 51 12.13 -3.52 -8.78
CA GLY A 51 12.68 -4.58 -9.60
C GLY A 51 11.55 -5.48 -10.13
N PRO A 52 11.78 -6.16 -11.25
CA PRO A 52 10.73 -6.89 -11.94
C PRO A 52 10.11 -7.98 -11.05
N LEU A 53 8.80 -8.10 -11.17
CA LEU A 53 7.92 -8.73 -10.19
C LEU A 53 7.98 -10.26 -10.17
N THR A 54 8.53 -10.97 -11.18
CA THR A 54 8.89 -12.42 -11.05
C THR A 54 9.98 -12.91 -12.04
N GLY A 55 10.79 -13.90 -11.62
CA GLY A 55 11.75 -14.68 -12.45
C GLY A 55 13.26 -14.41 -12.21
N TRP A 56 14.14 -15.38 -12.47
CA TRP A 56 15.58 -15.36 -12.06
C TRP A 56 16.47 -14.31 -12.76
N ALA A 57 15.99 -13.65 -13.82
CA ALA A 57 16.70 -12.58 -14.52
C ALA A 57 15.69 -11.70 -15.25
N ALA A 58 14.75 -11.09 -14.53
CA ALA A 58 13.71 -10.36 -15.22
C ALA A 58 14.28 -9.06 -15.84
N SER A 59 14.57 -9.15 -17.13
CA SER A 59 14.88 -8.04 -18.04
C SER A 59 13.64 -7.60 -18.81
N ASP A 60 12.49 -8.20 -18.52
CA ASP A 60 11.27 -8.04 -19.29
C ASP A 60 10.05 -7.93 -18.37
N SER A 61 9.35 -6.79 -18.47
CA SER A 61 8.10 -6.48 -17.76
C SER A 61 6.86 -6.70 -18.64
N THR A 62 6.98 -7.33 -19.82
CA THR A 62 5.87 -7.58 -20.76
C THR A 62 4.68 -8.30 -20.13
N TYR A 63 4.89 -9.15 -19.11
CA TYR A 63 3.80 -9.82 -18.39
C TYR A 63 2.84 -8.85 -17.68
N ILE A 64 3.28 -7.62 -17.34
CA ILE A 64 2.39 -6.58 -16.79
C ILE A 64 1.36 -6.15 -17.84
N ASN A 65 1.75 -6.10 -19.11
CA ASN A 65 0.84 -5.75 -20.22
C ASN A 65 0.06 -6.95 -20.75
N MET A 66 0.63 -8.16 -20.70
CA MET A 66 -0.03 -9.38 -21.17
C MET A 66 -1.07 -9.92 -20.19
N GLY A 67 -0.98 -9.53 -18.92
CA GLY A 67 -1.77 -10.10 -17.84
C GLY A 67 -1.18 -11.43 -17.36
N THR A 68 -1.58 -11.83 -16.16
CA THR A 68 -1.20 -13.12 -15.58
C THR A 68 -2.44 -13.97 -15.38
N ASP A 69 -2.32 -15.28 -15.67
CA ASP A 69 -3.37 -16.27 -15.38
C ASP A 69 -3.31 -16.67 -13.90
N VAL A 70 -3.47 -15.69 -13.02
CA VAL A 70 -3.43 -15.86 -11.57
C VAL A 70 -4.77 -15.48 -10.97
N VAL A 71 -5.34 -16.40 -10.19
CA VAL A 71 -6.54 -16.15 -9.38
C VAL A 71 -6.11 -16.01 -7.93
N LEU A 72 -6.41 -14.84 -7.34
CA LEU A 72 -6.22 -14.61 -5.92
C LEU A 72 -7.51 -14.98 -5.18
N LEU A 73 -7.41 -15.92 -4.24
CA LEU A 73 -8.50 -16.32 -3.37
C LEU A 73 -8.18 -15.85 -1.96
N GLU A 74 -8.94 -14.88 -1.47
CA GLU A 74 -8.70 -14.24 -0.18
C GLU A 74 -9.64 -14.76 0.90
N VAL A 75 -9.20 -14.63 2.16
CA VAL A 75 -10.05 -14.81 3.34
C VAL A 75 -10.31 -13.42 3.91
N ASP A 76 -11.40 -12.80 3.49
CA ASP A 76 -11.82 -11.45 3.88
C ASP A 76 -13.00 -11.46 4.87
N ASP A 77 -13.43 -10.29 5.32
CA ASP A 77 -14.54 -10.17 6.29
C ASP A 77 -15.87 -10.77 5.76
N GLU A 78 -16.08 -10.73 4.44
CA GLU A 78 -17.22 -11.37 3.81
C GLU A 78 -17.13 -12.90 3.84
N ALA A 79 -15.95 -13.47 3.58
CA ALA A 79 -15.72 -14.90 3.76
C ALA A 79 -15.99 -15.34 5.20
N TRP A 80 -15.59 -14.54 6.20
CA TRP A 80 -15.91 -14.79 7.60
C TRP A 80 -17.40 -14.77 7.89
N ARG A 81 -18.15 -13.86 7.26
CA ARG A 81 -19.60 -13.75 7.42
C ARG A 81 -20.38 -14.88 6.72
N LEU A 82 -19.92 -15.30 5.56
CA LEU A 82 -20.61 -16.25 4.68
C LEU A 82 -20.26 -17.71 4.99
N MET A 83 -19.08 -17.97 5.53
CA MET A 83 -18.65 -19.33 5.83
C MET A 83 -19.32 -19.86 7.11
N PRO A 84 -19.96 -21.04 7.06
CA PRO A 84 -20.59 -21.62 8.24
C PRO A 84 -19.59 -22.18 9.25
N GLU A 85 -18.33 -22.37 8.84
CA GLU A 85 -17.28 -22.92 9.67
C GLU A 85 -16.43 -21.80 10.28
N THR A 86 -16.04 -21.95 11.54
CA THR A 86 -15.21 -20.96 12.24
C THR A 86 -13.77 -21.01 11.75
N TRP A 87 -13.12 -19.85 11.73
CA TRP A 87 -11.68 -19.78 11.53
C TRP A 87 -10.92 -20.36 12.73
N PRO A 88 -9.78 -21.06 12.52
CA PRO A 88 -9.20 -21.45 11.23
C PRO A 88 -10.04 -22.53 10.54
N TYR A 89 -10.27 -22.37 9.24
CA TYR A 89 -11.08 -23.34 8.50
C TYR A 89 -10.42 -24.74 8.53
N PRO A 90 -11.20 -25.81 8.71
CA PRO A 90 -10.68 -27.17 8.78
C PRO A 90 -10.15 -27.65 7.43
N ARG A 91 -9.06 -28.40 7.53
CA ARG A 91 -8.32 -28.93 6.36
C ARG A 91 -9.16 -29.86 5.49
N GLY A 92 -10.01 -30.68 6.10
CA GLY A 92 -10.72 -31.77 5.41
C GLY A 92 -11.94 -31.32 4.60
N THR A 93 -12.74 -30.39 5.11
CA THR A 93 -14.01 -29.98 4.51
C THR A 93 -13.87 -28.73 3.64
N VAL A 94 -13.09 -27.75 4.09
CA VAL A 94 -12.90 -26.47 3.38
C VAL A 94 -11.67 -26.51 2.49
N TRP A 95 -10.46 -26.60 3.06
CA TRP A 95 -9.23 -26.47 2.28
C TRP A 95 -9.07 -27.56 1.22
N ALA A 96 -9.36 -28.82 1.55
CA ALA A 96 -9.30 -29.90 0.58
C ALA A 96 -10.33 -29.72 -0.55
N ARG A 97 -11.48 -29.09 -0.28
CA ARG A 97 -12.49 -28.79 -1.31
C ARG A 97 -12.04 -27.66 -2.22
N ILE A 98 -11.45 -26.60 -1.66
CA ILE A 98 -10.83 -25.51 -2.43
C ILE A 98 -9.78 -26.07 -3.39
N ILE A 99 -8.84 -26.87 -2.89
CA ILE A 99 -7.78 -27.47 -3.71
C ILE A 99 -8.37 -28.31 -4.85
N ARG A 100 -9.35 -29.17 -4.55
CA ARG A 100 -10.02 -29.99 -5.59
C ARG A 100 -10.71 -29.14 -6.64
N ASN A 101 -11.47 -28.12 -6.22
CA ASN A 101 -12.22 -27.26 -7.13
C ASN A 101 -11.27 -26.45 -8.03
N LEU A 102 -10.19 -25.89 -7.47
CA LEU A 102 -9.18 -25.14 -8.23
C LEU A 102 -8.45 -26.05 -9.22
N ALA A 103 -8.06 -27.26 -8.79
CA ALA A 103 -7.43 -28.23 -9.67
C ALA A 103 -8.38 -28.66 -10.83
N GLN A 104 -9.67 -28.88 -10.54
CA GLN A 104 -10.68 -29.17 -11.56
C GLN A 104 -10.92 -28.00 -12.52
N ALA A 105 -10.80 -26.76 -12.03
CA ALA A 105 -10.86 -25.56 -12.86
C ALA A 105 -9.60 -25.34 -13.73
N GLY A 106 -8.59 -26.20 -13.62
CA GLY A 106 -7.37 -26.15 -14.43
C GLY A 106 -6.20 -25.43 -13.79
N ALA A 107 -6.26 -25.09 -12.49
CA ALA A 107 -5.13 -24.54 -11.77
C ALA A 107 -3.94 -25.52 -11.79
N LYS A 108 -2.82 -25.10 -12.36
CA LYS A 108 -1.59 -25.91 -12.46
C LYS A 108 -0.72 -25.84 -11.21
N VAL A 109 -0.78 -24.72 -10.51
CA VAL A 109 -0.04 -24.45 -9.27
C VAL A 109 -1.00 -23.80 -8.29
N ILE A 110 -1.01 -24.29 -7.06
CA ILE A 110 -1.80 -23.72 -5.96
C ILE A 110 -0.82 -23.41 -4.84
N ALA A 111 -0.66 -22.12 -4.53
CA ALA A 111 0.12 -21.64 -3.40
C ALA A 111 -0.85 -21.19 -2.31
N ILE A 112 -0.57 -21.58 -1.06
CA ILE A 112 -1.33 -21.15 0.11
C ILE A 112 -0.37 -20.32 0.96
N ASP A 113 -0.63 -19.02 1.01
CA ASP A 113 0.05 -18.09 1.92
C ASP A 113 -1.00 -17.64 2.95
N ILE A 114 -0.89 -18.19 4.16
CA ILE A 114 -1.88 -17.97 5.21
C ILE A 114 -1.15 -17.89 6.55
N GLN A 115 -1.50 -16.88 7.34
CA GLN A 115 -0.96 -16.71 8.69
C GLN A 115 -1.95 -17.32 9.69
N PHE A 116 -1.43 -18.22 10.55
CA PHE A 116 -2.21 -18.91 11.58
C PHE A 116 -2.15 -18.20 12.93
#